data_AF-A0A074RZR2-F1
#
_entry.id   AF-A0A074RZR2-F1
#
_cell.length_a   1.000
_cell.length_b   1.000
_cell.length_c   1.000
_cell.angle_alpha   90.00
_cell.angle_beta   90.00
_cell.angle_gamma   90.00
#
_symmetry.space_group_name_H-M   'P 1'
#
loop_
_entity.id
_entity.type
_entity.pdbx_description
1 polymer ?
#
loop_
_entity_poly.entity_id
_entity_poly.type
_entity_poly.pdbx_seq_one_letter_code
_entity_poly.pdbx_strand_id
1 'polypeptide(L)'
;MPAIDDGVYSLELPFEQGCMSDTGSGRYINILQPGSLGPDAHKVKVTYNKDKAAYILQFEKSKLYITFEDEPRVNNKLLPGNKPRYFQIEPHEYDEGKYVIVVAEAKKFHIGLSLERISPPWVS
;
A
#
# COMPACT_ATOMS: atom_id res chain seq x y z
N MET A 1 -11.43 -8.26 8.53
CA MET A 1 -12.29 -7.43 7.65
C MET A 1 -11.45 -6.28 7.14
N PRO A 2 -11.74 -5.72 5.95
CA PRO A 2 -11.07 -4.50 5.49
C PRO A 2 -11.29 -3.36 6.49
N ALA A 3 -10.27 -2.54 6.73
CA ALA A 3 -10.35 -1.36 7.59
C ALA A 3 -11.16 -0.22 6.96
N ILE A 4 -11.07 -0.09 5.65
CA ILE A 4 -11.85 0.83 4.81
C ILE A 4 -12.42 0.10 3.60
N ASP A 5 -13.54 0.60 3.08
CA ASP A 5 -14.17 0.10 1.87
C ASP A 5 -13.34 0.38 0.61
N ASP A 6 -13.65 -0.36 -0.46
CA ASP A 6 -13.09 -0.07 -1.79
C ASP A 6 -13.66 1.26 -2.32
N GLY A 7 -12.82 2.08 -2.93
CA GLY A 7 -13.24 3.40 -3.36
C GLY A 7 -12.14 4.26 -3.95
N VAL A 8 -12.47 5.52 -4.25
CA VAL A 8 -11.52 6.52 -4.74
C VAL A 8 -11.35 7.58 -3.65
N TYR A 9 -10.10 7.79 -3.23
CA TYR A 9 -9.73 8.62 -2.09
C TYR A 9 -8.67 9.66 -2.49
N SER A 10 -8.54 10.69 -1.66
CA SER A 10 -7.35 11.55 -1.60
C SER A 10 -6.51 11.09 -0.41
N LEU A 11 -5.21 10.84 -0.59
CA LEU A 11 -4.30 10.48 0.50
C LEU A 11 -3.53 11.72 0.95
N GLU A 12 -3.98 12.33 2.05
CA GLU A 12 -3.50 13.62 2.55
C GLU A 12 -2.63 13.46 3.80
N LEU A 13 -1.61 14.32 3.95
CA LEU A 13 -0.83 14.36 5.18
C LEU A 13 -1.61 15.13 6.27
N PRO A 14 -1.59 14.67 7.53
CA PRO A 14 -2.42 15.24 8.60
C PRO A 14 -2.11 16.70 8.97
N PHE A 15 -0.95 17.23 8.58
CA PHE A 15 -0.51 18.59 8.94
C PHE A 15 -0.10 19.46 7.75
N GLU A 16 -0.11 18.92 6.54
CA GLU A 16 0.24 19.65 5.32
C GLU A 16 -0.97 19.72 4.41
N GLN A 17 -1.11 20.82 3.66
CA GLN A 17 -2.13 20.94 2.59
C GLN A 17 -1.74 20.12 1.36
N GLY A 18 -1.22 18.91 1.55
CA GLY A 18 -0.57 18.12 0.53
C GLY A 18 -1.22 16.76 0.39
N CYS A 19 -1.33 16.31 -0.85
CA CYS A 19 -1.84 15.00 -1.20
C CYS A 19 -0.84 14.23 -2.05
N MET A 20 -0.81 12.91 -1.84
CA MET A 20 -0.07 12.01 -2.71
C MET A 20 -0.56 12.16 -4.15
N SER A 21 0.34 12.55 -5.04
CA SER A 21 -0.01 12.91 -6.42
C SER A 21 0.72 12.07 -7.46
N ASP A 22 0.00 11.74 -8.53
CA ASP A 22 0.49 11.01 -9.70
C ASP A 22 1.49 11.85 -10.50
N THR A 23 2.77 11.56 -10.30
CA THR A 23 3.88 12.23 -11.01
C THR A 23 4.14 11.69 -12.41
N GLY A 24 3.40 10.66 -12.83
CA GLY A 24 3.67 9.90 -14.04
C GLY A 24 4.87 8.96 -13.93
N SER A 25 5.03 8.12 -14.94
CA SER A 25 6.10 7.12 -15.01
C SER A 25 7.50 7.75 -14.99
N GLY A 26 8.46 7.07 -14.36
CA GLY A 26 9.86 7.50 -14.29
C GLY A 26 10.15 8.60 -13.28
N ARG A 27 9.18 8.96 -12.44
CA ARG A 27 9.31 9.96 -11.36
C ARG A 27 8.83 9.37 -10.05
N TYR A 28 9.48 9.76 -8.95
CA TYR A 28 9.00 9.43 -7.62
C TYR A 28 7.73 10.21 -7.31
N ILE A 29 6.81 9.56 -6.60
CA ILE A 29 5.59 10.17 -6.09
C ILE A 29 5.97 11.30 -5.13
N ASN A 30 5.23 12.40 -5.23
CA ASN A 30 5.45 13.58 -4.40
C ASN A 30 4.14 14.00 -3.71
N ILE A 31 4.28 14.75 -2.63
CA ILE A 31 3.18 15.38 -1.92
C ILE A 31 3.01 16.79 -2.49
N LEU A 32 1.88 17.04 -3.13
CA LEU A 32 1.61 18.30 -3.83
C LEU A 32 0.24 18.84 -3.43
N GLN A 33 0.02 20.12 -3.69
CA GLN A 33 -1.32 20.71 -3.59
C GLN A 33 -2.25 20.02 -4.60
N PRO A 34 -3.51 19.70 -4.22
CA PRO A 34 -4.49 19.16 -5.15
C PRO A 34 -4.57 19.99 -6.44
N GLY A 35 -4.54 19.33 -7.59
CA GLY A 35 -4.61 19.98 -8.91
C GLY A 35 -3.26 20.42 -9.50
N SER A 36 -2.15 20.35 -8.76
CA SER A 36 -0.81 20.78 -9.25
C SER A 36 -0.36 20.06 -10.53
N LEU A 37 -0.79 18.81 -10.73
CA LEU A 37 -0.47 17.98 -11.90
C LEU A 37 -1.70 17.74 -12.81
N GLY A 38 -2.68 18.64 -12.71
CA GLY A 38 -3.96 18.58 -13.40
C GLY A 38 -5.06 17.94 -12.56
N PRO A 39 -6.29 17.90 -13.11
CA PRO A 39 -7.44 17.31 -12.44
C PRO A 39 -7.17 15.84 -12.10
N ASP A 40 -7.67 15.41 -10.94
CA ASP A 40 -7.67 14.03 -10.46
C ASP A 40 -6.31 13.34 -10.32
N ALA A 41 -5.19 14.05 -10.50
CA ALA A 41 -3.86 13.49 -10.28
C ALA A 41 -3.63 13.04 -8.82
N HIS A 42 -4.44 13.53 -7.88
CA HIS A 42 -4.40 13.17 -6.46
C HIS A 42 -5.39 12.06 -6.08
N LYS A 43 -6.19 11.58 -7.03
CA LYS A 43 -7.20 10.55 -6.79
C LYS A 43 -6.55 9.18 -6.85
N VAL A 44 -6.70 8.42 -5.77
CA VAL A 44 -6.17 7.07 -5.61
C VAL A 44 -7.34 6.11 -5.45
N LYS A 45 -7.46 5.17 -6.38
CA LYS A 45 -8.33 4.01 -6.25
C LYS A 45 -7.68 3.02 -5.27
N VAL A 46 -8.41 2.70 -4.21
CA VAL A 46 -8.04 1.73 -3.19
C VAL A 46 -8.90 0.49 -3.38
N THR A 47 -8.28 -0.68 -3.40
CA THR A 47 -8.99 -1.95 -3.60
C THR A 47 -8.41 -3.03 -2.71
N TYR A 48 -9.27 -3.70 -1.93
CA TYR A 48 -8.88 -4.77 -1.04
C TYR A 48 -8.72 -6.10 -1.80
N ASN A 49 -7.52 -6.68 -1.73
CA ASN A 49 -7.22 -8.00 -2.25
C ASN A 49 -7.41 -9.05 -1.16
N LYS A 50 -8.44 -9.90 -1.31
CA LYS A 50 -8.78 -10.95 -0.34
C LYS A 50 -7.69 -12.02 -0.20
N ASP A 51 -7.04 -12.40 -1.29
CA ASP A 51 -6.01 -13.46 -1.30
C ASP A 51 -4.74 -13.05 -0.56
N LYS A 52 -4.42 -11.75 -0.61
CA LYS A 52 -3.26 -11.16 0.08
C LYS A 52 -3.62 -10.56 1.44
N ALA A 53 -4.91 -10.48 1.77
CA ALA A 53 -5.44 -9.77 2.93
C ALA A 53 -4.83 -8.36 3.06
N ALA A 54 -4.75 -7.64 1.94
CA ALA A 54 -4.05 -6.36 1.83
C ALA A 54 -4.66 -5.50 0.71
N TYR A 55 -4.40 -4.20 0.73
CA TYR A 55 -4.84 -3.22 -0.25
C TYR A 55 -3.86 -3.05 -1.39
N ILE A 56 -4.40 -2.78 -2.56
CA ILE A 56 -3.69 -2.27 -3.74
C ILE A 56 -4.10 -0.81 -3.92
N LEU A 57 -3.13 0.04 -4.20
CA LEU A 57 -3.32 1.47 -4.42
C LEU A 57 -2.96 1.81 -5.87
N GLN A 58 -3.86 2.49 -6.58
CA GLN A 58 -3.72 2.82 -8.00
C GLN A 58 -4.15 4.26 -8.26
N PHE A 59 -3.34 5.06 -8.96
CA PHE A 59 -3.77 6.40 -9.38
C PHE A 59 -4.92 6.30 -10.37
N GLU A 60 -5.98 7.09 -10.15
CA GLU A 60 -7.17 7.09 -10.99
C GLU A 60 -6.80 7.53 -12.41
N LYS A 61 -6.03 8.61 -12.55
CA LYS A 61 -5.71 9.22 -13.84
C LYS A 61 -4.84 8.33 -14.74
N SER A 62 -3.64 7.94 -14.29
CA SER A 62 -2.72 7.14 -15.11
C SER A 62 -3.01 5.64 -15.09
N LYS A 63 -3.83 5.16 -14.15
CA LYS A 63 -4.01 3.73 -13.85
C LYS A 63 -2.72 3.03 -13.39
N LEU A 64 -1.66 3.77 -13.07
CA LEU A 64 -0.43 3.21 -12.51
C LEU A 64 -0.62 2.91 -11.03
N TYR A 65 -0.03 1.81 -10.57
CA TYR A 65 0.00 1.43 -9.17
C TYR A 65 1.01 2.29 -8.40
N ILE A 66 0.68 2.61 -7.16
CA ILE A 66 1.66 3.11 -6.20
C ILE A 66 2.53 1.92 -5.79
N THR A 67 3.83 2.01 -6.11
CA THR A 67 4.77 0.89 -5.97
C THR A 67 6.14 1.41 -5.55
N PHE A 68 7.11 0.51 -5.44
CA PHE A 68 8.52 0.82 -5.21
C PHE A 68 9.40 -0.28 -5.82
N GLU A 69 10.63 0.11 -6.15
CA GLU A 69 11.68 -0.78 -6.62
C GLU A 69 12.33 -1.54 -5.44
N ASP A 70 12.95 -2.67 -5.77
CA ASP A 70 13.62 -3.58 -4.83
C ASP A 70 12.70 -4.21 -3.77
N GLU A 71 13.32 -4.89 -2.79
CA GLU A 71 12.66 -5.41 -1.60
C GLU A 71 12.24 -4.27 -0.65
N PRO A 72 11.18 -4.47 0.16
CA PRO A 72 10.77 -3.49 1.16
C PRO A 72 11.86 -3.21 2.20
N ARG A 73 12.19 -1.93 2.38
CA ARG A 73 13.15 -1.38 3.34
C ARG A 73 12.69 0.01 3.80
N VAL A 74 13.31 0.50 4.86
CA VAL A 74 13.09 1.87 5.34
C VAL A 74 13.47 2.85 4.22
N ASN A 75 12.66 3.89 4.02
CA ASN A 75 12.83 4.93 3.00
C ASN A 75 12.79 4.45 1.54
N ASN A 76 12.10 3.35 1.20
CA ASN A 76 11.76 3.10 -0.20
C ASN A 76 11.02 4.31 -0.77
N LYS A 77 11.53 4.82 -1.90
CA LYS A 77 10.84 5.86 -2.64
C LYS A 77 9.68 5.24 -3.39
N LEU A 78 8.49 5.77 -3.15
CA LEU A 78 7.30 5.37 -3.89
C LEU A 78 7.35 5.98 -5.30
N LEU A 79 6.88 5.22 -6.28
CA LEU A 79 6.78 5.63 -7.68
C LEU A 79 5.51 5.05 -8.32
N PRO A 80 4.97 5.68 -9.38
CA PRO A 80 3.91 5.09 -10.19
C PRO A 80 4.49 3.98 -11.08
N GLY A 81 3.89 2.80 -11.11
CA GLY A 81 4.36 1.68 -11.92
C GLY A 81 3.30 0.66 -12.32
N ASN A 82 3.69 -0.29 -13.16
CA ASN A 82 2.75 -1.26 -13.76
C ASN A 82 2.45 -2.48 -12.86
N LYS A 83 3.19 -2.66 -11.76
CA LYS A 83 3.02 -3.79 -10.86
C LYS A 83 2.52 -3.30 -9.49
N PRO A 84 1.44 -3.90 -8.95
CA PRO A 84 0.94 -3.52 -7.64
C PRO A 84 1.94 -3.93 -6.55
N ARG A 85 1.98 -3.12 -5.50
CA ARG A 85 2.46 -3.52 -4.18
C ARG A 85 1.29 -3.63 -3.23
N TYR A 86 1.45 -4.44 -2.20
CA TYR A 86 0.42 -4.66 -1.19
C TYR A 86 0.67 -3.83 0.07
N PHE A 87 -0.38 -3.19 0.57
CA PHE A 87 -0.35 -2.32 1.75
C PHE A 87 -1.40 -2.75 2.77
N GLN A 88 -1.12 -2.59 4.07
CA GLN A 88 -2.16 -2.61 5.08
C GLN A 88 -2.57 -1.17 5.36
N ILE A 89 -3.87 -0.96 5.56
CA ILE A 89 -4.43 0.30 6.01
C ILE A 89 -5.03 0.00 7.37
N GLU A 90 -4.57 0.70 8.39
CA GLU A 90 -4.94 0.47 9.78
C GLU A 90 -5.43 1.79 10.38
N PRO A 91 -6.50 1.79 11.21
CA PRO A 91 -6.91 3.00 11.92
C PRO A 91 -5.76 3.53 12.80
N HIS A 92 -5.61 4.85 12.85
CA HIS A 92 -4.63 5.48 13.73
C HIS A 92 -5.06 5.34 15.19
N GLU A 93 -4.15 4.93 16.08
CA GLU A 93 -4.47 4.57 17.48
C GLU A 93 -5.04 5.74 18.29
N TYR A 94 -4.59 6.97 18.01
CA TYR A 94 -4.91 8.16 18.81
C TYR A 94 -5.71 9.23 18.07
N ASP A 95 -6.03 9.03 16.79
CA ASP A 95 -6.62 10.08 15.95
C ASP A 95 -7.73 9.50 15.08
N GLU A 96 -8.97 9.69 15.54
CA GLU A 96 -10.15 9.11 14.91
C GLU A 96 -10.33 9.62 13.48
N GLY A 97 -10.57 8.70 12.54
CA GLY A 97 -10.71 9.03 11.12
C GLY A 97 -9.39 9.15 10.36
N LYS A 98 -8.23 9.00 11.03
CA LYS A 98 -6.93 8.88 10.37
C LYS A 98 -6.51 7.42 10.25
N TYR A 99 -5.61 7.18 9.30
CA TYR A 99 -5.11 5.84 8.99
C TYR A 99 -3.60 5.84 8.82
N VAL A 100 -3.00 4.70 9.14
CA VAL A 100 -1.61 4.38 8.88
C VAL A 100 -1.57 3.41 7.69
N ILE A 101 -0.73 3.71 6.70
CA ILE A 101 -0.51 2.87 5.53
C ILE A 101 0.87 2.23 5.65
N VAL A 102 0.93 0.90 5.75
CA VAL A 102 2.17 0.14 5.90
C VAL A 102 2.33 -0.87 4.77
N VAL A 103 3.57 -1.21 4.41
CA VAL A 103 3.83 -2.23 3.38
C VAL A 103 3.49 -3.62 3.92
N ALA A 104 2.58 -4.33 3.26
CA ALA A 104 2.13 -5.68 3.65
C ALA A 104 3.04 -6.80 3.11
N GLU A 105 4.04 -6.48 2.29
CA GLU A 105 4.91 -7.45 1.61
C GLU A 105 6.04 -8.00 2.48
N ALA A 106 6.18 -7.55 3.73
CA ALA A 106 7.12 -8.09 4.71
C ALA A 106 6.60 -9.42 5.32
N LYS A 107 6.45 -10.47 4.51
CA LYS A 107 6.09 -11.82 4.98
C LYS A 107 7.08 -12.90 4.53
N LYS A 108 8.39 -12.61 4.64
CA LYS A 108 9.42 -13.65 4.62
C LYS A 108 10.51 -13.38 5.65
N PHE A 109 10.18 -13.54 6.93
CA PHE A 109 11.04 -14.46 7.68
C PHE A 109 10.72 -15.83 7.11
N HIS A 110 11.62 -16.39 6.31
CA HIS A 110 11.65 -17.85 6.25
C HIS A 110 11.98 -18.28 7.68
N ILE A 111 10.97 -18.60 8.49
CA ILE A 111 11.19 -19.62 9.49
C ILE A 111 11.38 -20.87 8.65
N GLY A 112 12.61 -21.09 8.19
CA GLY A 112 13.08 -22.38 7.77
C GLY A 112 13.16 -23.26 9.00
N LEU A 113 12.02 -23.58 9.60
CA LEU A 113 11.89 -24.85 10.29
C LEU A 113 11.88 -25.87 9.17
N SER A 114 13.06 -26.40 8.86
CA SER A 114 13.17 -27.70 8.21
C SER A 114 12.46 -28.70 9.12
N LEU A 115 11.15 -28.87 8.94
CA LEU A 115 10.41 -29.95 9.56
C LEU A 115 10.59 -31.15 8.62
N GLU A 116 11.64 -31.93 8.84
CA GLU A 116 11.86 -33.17 8.09
C GLU A 116 10.79 -34.23 8.37
N ARG A 117 9.92 -34.04 9.38
CA ARG A 117 8.79 -34.96 9.63
C ARG A 117 7.76 -34.36 10.59
N ILE A 118 6.51 -34.24 10.16
CA ILE A 118 5.35 -34.15 11.08
C ILE A 118 4.78 -35.57 11.18
N SER A 119 4.95 -36.24 12.31
CA SER A 119 4.27 -37.54 12.55
C SER A 119 2.99 -37.28 13.36
N PRO A 120 1.83 -37.79 12.95
CA PRO A 120 0.62 -37.71 13.76
C PRO A 120 0.78 -38.53 15.05
N PRO A 121 0.20 -38.11 16.19
CA PRO A 121 0.42 -38.77 17.47
C PRO A 121 -0.45 -40.01 17.64
N TRP A 122 -0.55 -40.94 16.68
CA TRP A 122 -1.35 -42.17 16.86
C TRP A 122 -0.84 -43.37 16.02
N VAL A 123 0.46 -43.64 16.04
CA VAL A 123 0.96 -44.96 15.62
C VAL A 123 1.67 -45.60 16.81
N SER A 124 0.89 -46.41 17.53
CA SER A 124 1.35 -47.47 18.42
C SER A 124 0.90 -48.79 17.85
#